data_AF-A0A438X9C1-F1
#
_entry.id   AF-A0A438X9C1-F1
#
_cell.length_a   1.000
_cell.length_b   1.000
_cell.length_c   1.000
_cell.angle_alpha   90.00
_cell.angle_beta   90.00
_cell.angle_gamma   90.00
#
_symmetry.space_group_name_H-M   'P 1'
#
loop_
_entity.id
_entity.type
_entity.pdbx_description
1 polymer ?
#
loop_
_entity_poly.entity_id
_entity_poly.type
_entity_poly.pdbx_seq_one_letter_code
_entity_poly.pdbx_strand_id
1 'polypeptide(L)' 'GGPIDTDALKAFPDYMEIKEKVEEQSPLKRMGNPNDLAGAAYFLCDETQSGWLTGQTIVVDGGTTFK' A
#
# COMPACT_ATOMS: atom_id res chain seq x y z
N GLY A 1 2.77 -4.97 1.25
CA GLY A 1 2.13 -3.69 0.87
C GLY A 1 2.76 -3.18 -0.40
N GLY A 2 2.06 -2.35 -1.16
CA GLY A 2 2.56 -1.80 -2.42
C GLY A 2 3.42 -0.55 -2.25
N PRO A 3 4.00 -0.02 -3.33
CA PRO A 3 4.74 1.24 -3.31
C PRO A 3 3.83 2.41 -2.90
N ILE A 4 4.26 3.17 -1.89
CA ILE A 4 3.54 4.32 -1.35
C ILE A 4 4.34 5.59 -1.60
N ASP A 5 3.69 6.62 -2.15
CA ASP A 5 4.24 7.96 -2.33
C ASP A 5 4.60 8.55 -0.96
N THR A 6 5.89 8.47 -0.63
CA THR A 6 6.48 8.93 0.63
C THR A 6 7.81 9.58 0.36
N ASP A 7 8.29 10.41 1.29
CA ASP A 7 9.58 11.08 1.17
C ASP A 7 10.74 10.09 1.07
N ALA A 8 10.64 8.95 1.77
CA ALA A 8 11.61 7.86 1.69
C ALA A 8 11.70 7.28 0.27
N LEU A 9 10.55 7.09 -0.40
CA LEU A 9 10.53 6.54 -1.74
C LEU A 9 10.95 7.56 -2.81
N LYS A 10 10.69 8.85 -2.58
CA LYS A 10 11.16 9.95 -3.45
C LYS A 10 12.67 10.13 -3.46
N ALA A 11 13.36 9.63 -2.43
CA ALA A 11 14.82 9.71 -2.35
C ALA A 11 15.53 8.75 -3.33
N PHE A 12 14.81 7.81 -3.95
CA PHE A 12 15.38 6.92 -4.96
C PHE A 12 15.52 7.63 -6.32
N PRO A 13 16.65 7.44 -7.04
CA PRO A 13 16.88 8.06 -8.34
C PRO A 13 15.79 7.73 -9.38
N ASP A 14 15.25 6.51 -9.32
CA ASP A 14 14.31 5.98 -10.31
C ASP A 14 12.85 6.17 -9.88
N TYR A 15 12.57 7.09 -8.94
CA TYR A 15 11.25 7.31 -8.37
C TYR A 15 10.14 7.49 -9.43
N MET A 16 10.42 8.28 -10.47
CA MET A 16 9.43 8.57 -11.53
C MET A 16 9.11 7.31 -12.34
N GLU A 17 10.11 6.51 -12.69
CA GLU A 17 9.91 5.23 -13.40
C GLU A 17 9.13 4.24 -12.53
N ILE A 18 9.44 4.16 -11.24
CA ILE A 18 8.69 3.32 -10.29
C ILE A 18 7.23 3.76 -10.23
N LYS A 19 6.99 5.07 -10.12
CA LYS A 19 5.64 5.62 -10.07
C LYS A 19 4.85 5.26 -11.33
N GLU A 20 5.39 5.52 -12.51
CA GLU A 20 4.74 5.20 -13.78
C GLU A 20 4.40 3.71 -13.89
N LYS A 21 5.35 2.82 -13.57
CA LYS A 21 5.10 1.37 -13.57
C LYS A 21 3.98 0.96 -12.63
N VAL A 22 3.92 1.55 -11.43
CA VAL A 22 2.86 1.25 -10.46
C VAL A 22 1.50 1.72 -10.98
N GLU A 23 1.43 2.91 -11.57
CA GLU A 23 0.20 3.45 -12.17
C GLU A 23 -0.30 2.58 -13.33
N GLU A 24 0.62 2.04 -14.15
CA GLU A 24 0.28 1.12 -15.24
C GLU A 24 -0.26 -0.22 -14.72
N GLN A 25 0.44 -0.83 -13.76
CA GLN A 25 0.16 -2.18 -13.28
C GLN A 25 -1.05 -2.23 -12.34
N SER A 26 -1.19 -1.23 -11.46
CA SER A 26 -2.26 -1.17 -10.48
C SER A 26 -3.63 -1.11 -11.17
N PRO A 27 -4.58 -1.99 -10.79
CA PRO A 27 -6.00 -1.82 -11.12
C PRO A 27 -6.57 -0.44 -10.77
N LEU A 28 -6.04 0.24 -9.75
CA LEU A 28 -6.50 1.57 -9.32
C LEU A 28 -5.90 2.72 -10.15
N LYS A 29 -4.97 2.44 -11.07
CA LYS A 29 -4.36 3.42 -11.98
C LYS A 29 -3.73 4.62 -11.28
N ARG A 30 -3.19 4.39 -10.09
CA ARG A 30 -2.48 5.37 -9.28
C ARG A 30 -1.51 4.68 -8.34
N MET A 31 -0.48 5.42 -7.92
CA MET A 31 0.34 5.05 -6.78
C MET A 31 -0.48 5.10 -5.47
N GLY A 32 -0.10 4.28 -4.50
CA GLY A 32 -0.63 4.38 -3.15
C GLY A 32 -0.15 5.66 -2.45
N ASN A 33 -0.96 6.21 -1.57
CA ASN A 33 -0.59 7.28 -0.65
C ASN A 33 -0.70 6.78 0.80
N PRO A 34 -0.11 7.49 1.79
CA PRO A 34 -0.09 7.02 3.18
C PRO A 34 -1.47 6.69 3.77
N ASN A 35 -2.54 7.38 3.35
CA ASN A 35 -3.89 7.13 3.85
C ASN A 35 -4.46 5.80 3.36
N ASP A 36 -3.99 5.27 2.22
CA ASP A 36 -4.42 3.96 1.72
C ASP A 36 -3.98 2.82 2.65
N LEU A 37 -2.88 2.98 3.38
CA LEU A 37 -2.38 2.02 4.36
C LEU A 37 -2.92 2.30 5.78
N ALA A 38 -3.11 3.58 6.11
CA ALA A 38 -3.53 4.02 7.45
C ALA A 38 -4.85 3.38 7.89
N GLY A 39 -5.84 3.26 7.00
CA GLY A 39 -7.12 2.63 7.33
C GLY A 39 -6.99 1.15 7.71
N ALA A 40 -6.15 0.40 7.01
CA ALA A 40 -5.90 -1.01 7.33
C ALA A 40 -5.12 -1.15 8.65
N ALA A 41 -4.10 -0.32 8.88
CA ALA A 41 -3.37 -0.30 10.14
C ALA A 41 -4.30 0.05 11.31
N TYR A 42 -5.17 1.05 11.15
CA TYR A 42 -6.15 1.44 12.16
C TYR A 42 -7.11 0.29 12.48
N PHE A 43 -7.69 -0.36 11.45
CA PHE A 43 -8.55 -1.53 11.63
C PHE A 43 -7.86 -2.62 12.45
N LEU A 44 -6.58 -2.92 12.16
CA LEU A 44 -5.81 -3.97 12.85
C LEU A 44 -5.46 -3.62 14.30
N CYS A 45 -5.42 -2.35 14.64
CA CYS A 45 -5.21 -1.88 16.01
C CYS A 45 -6.51 -1.77 16.81
N ASP A 46 -7.67 -1.86 16.17
CA ASP A 46 -8.97 -1.76 16.83
C ASP A 46 -9.43 -3.14 17.34
N GLU A 47 -9.31 -3.35 18.65
CA GLU A 47 -9.70 -4.61 19.30
C GLU A 47 -11.17 -4.98 19.09
N THR A 48 -12.06 -3.99 18.90
CA THR A 48 -13.49 -4.23 18.71
C THR A 48 -13.82 -4.67 17.28
N GLN A 49 -13.04 -4.21 16.30
CA GLN A 49 -13.23 -4.55 14.90
C GLN A 49 -12.44 -5.78 14.45
N SER A 50 -11.23 -5.98 15.00
CA SER A 50 -10.30 -7.03 14.53
C SER A 50 -9.74 -7.93 15.65
N GLY A 51 -10.33 -7.95 16.84
CA GLY A 51 -9.77 -8.63 18.02
C GLY A 51 -9.49 -10.14 17.89
N TRP A 52 -10.02 -10.81 16.87
CA TRP A 52 -9.72 -12.23 16.58
C TRP A 52 -8.79 -12.45 15.39
N LEU A 53 -8.37 -11.39 14.71
CA LEU A 53 -7.51 -11.47 13.55
C LEU A 53 -6.04 -11.44 13.98
N THR A 54 -5.37 -12.60 13.88
CA THR A 54 -3.95 -12.75 14.23
C THR A 54 -3.23 -13.70 13.27
N GLY A 55 -1.90 -13.54 13.16
CA GLY A 55 -1.06 -14.37 12.29
C GLY A 55 -1.31 -14.21 10.78
N GLN A 56 -2.07 -13.19 10.36
CA GLN A 56 -2.42 -12.96 8.96
C GLN A 56 -1.51 -11.92 8.31
N THR A 57 -1.24 -12.10 7.02
CA THR A 57 -0.63 -11.06 6.17
C THR A 57 -1.73 -10.45 5.30
N ILE A 58 -2.05 -9.18 5.54
CA ILE A 58 -3.02 -8.44 4.73
C ILE A 58 -2.27 -7.59 3.70
N VAL A 59 -2.52 -7.86 2.43
CA VAL A 59 -1.90 -7.12 1.32
C VAL A 59 -2.71 -5.86 1.01
N VAL A 60 -2.08 -4.70 1.20
CA VAL A 60 -2.62 -3.38 0.84
C VAL A 60 -1.67 -2.74 -0.18
N ASP A 61 -2.02 -2.82 -1.45
CA ASP A 61 -1.11 -2.45 -2.54
C ASP A 61 -1.80 -1.98 -3.83
N GLY A 62 -3.10 -1.71 -3.76
CA GLY A 62 -3.87 -1.33 -4.94
C GLY A 62 -3.96 -2.42 -6.01
N GLY A 63 -3.68 -3.69 -5.67
CA GLY A 63 -3.81 -4.85 -6.55
C GLY A 63 -2.58 -5.20 -7.39
N THR A 64 -1.38 -4.80 -6.96
CA THR A 64 -0.13 -5.06 -7.70
C THR A 64 0.48 -6.45 -7.48
N THR A 65 0.20 -7.12 -6.35
CA THR A 65 0.86 -8.37 -5.89
C THR A 65 0.44 -9.62 -6.67
N PHE A 66 -0.53 -9.53 -7.60
CA PHE A 66 -1.04 -10.69 -8.35
C PHE A 66 -1.09 -10.46 -9.87
N LYS A 67 -0.11 -9.75 -10.43
CA LYS A 67 0.09 -9.61 -11.88
C LYS A 67 1.54 -9.85 -12.28
#